data_AF-A0A9D9KX08-F1
#
_entry.id   AF-A0A9D9KX08-F1
#
_cell.length_a   1.000
_cell.length_b   1.000
_cell.length_c   1.000
_cell.angle_alpha   90.00
_cell.angle_beta   90.00
_cell.angle_gamma   90.00
#
_symmetry.space_group_name_H-M   'P 1'
#
loop_
_entity.id
_entity.type
_entity.pdbx_description
1 polymer ?
#
loop_
_entity_poly.entity_id
_entity_poly.type
_entity_poly.pdbx_seq_one_letter_code
_entity_poly.pdbx_strand_id
1 'polypeptide(L)'
;ENNWAYAATKCAEAILDVNPHALILVEGVEQSLSGAQAGDYWGIADRRDNSPYIGAWWGGNFRGARENPIVPKQGTSQIVYSPHDYGPSVYAQTWFEKDFTEKTLLDDYWYDTWAYINAEDIGPELIGEWGGHMDGKENQKWMTLLRDYMINHHINHTFWCLNTNSGDTGGLWDDLGFMAGQGTTIHWNEPKYELFEEALWQTKSGKYIGLDHQVALGKNGISLNDFYANYAATEGSNLDGGKTSSGKPVDSTPAPTKEPTKAPTQQPTAEPTKEPTQTPTAEPTKEPTQTPTQQPTQEPTQQPTQEPTKEPTQQPTKEPTQQPTQEPTKEPTQQPTQDPTKEPTTAPTQESQAPTNDAKIIYGDVNGDEKVDVTDLSQMAINLVDKKDFTAEQLKRSDVDGDGKVTLTDLATIRQFVSKKIDKLGPQ
;
A
#
# COMPACT_ATOMS: atom_id res chain seq x y z
N GLU A 1 -5.22 -10.76 -19.08
CA GLU A 1 -4.18 -9.77 -19.49
C GLU A 1 -4.48 -8.40 -18.93
N ASN A 2 -5.49 -7.68 -19.43
CA ASN A 2 -5.84 -6.32 -18.95
C ASN A 2 -6.60 -6.31 -17.60
N ASN A 3 -6.12 -7.00 -16.57
CA ASN A 3 -6.64 -6.91 -15.20
C ASN A 3 -5.51 -7.05 -14.15
N TRP A 4 -5.77 -6.59 -12.93
CA TRP A 4 -4.76 -6.57 -11.86
C TRP A 4 -4.29 -7.97 -11.48
N ALA A 5 -5.19 -8.94 -11.34
CA ALA A 5 -4.83 -10.32 -11.00
C ALA A 5 -3.81 -10.94 -11.98
N TYR A 6 -3.95 -10.69 -13.29
CA TYR A 6 -2.97 -11.12 -14.28
C TYR A 6 -1.64 -10.37 -14.14
N ALA A 7 -1.67 -9.04 -13.95
CA ALA A 7 -0.46 -8.24 -13.78
C ALA A 7 0.33 -8.63 -12.52
N ALA A 8 -0.35 -8.77 -11.38
CA ALA A 8 0.21 -9.25 -10.12
C ALA A 8 0.75 -10.69 -10.26
N THR A 9 0.03 -11.60 -10.94
CA THR A 9 0.55 -12.95 -11.23
C THR A 9 1.83 -12.90 -12.06
N LYS A 10 1.91 -12.06 -13.11
CA LYS A 10 3.12 -11.92 -13.93
C LYS A 10 4.28 -11.26 -13.18
N CYS A 11 3.99 -10.32 -12.27
CA CYS A 11 4.97 -9.73 -11.37
C CYS A 11 5.53 -10.78 -10.40
N ALA A 12 4.65 -11.55 -9.75
CA ALA A 12 5.02 -12.67 -8.87
C ALA A 12 5.88 -13.70 -9.62
N GLU A 13 5.50 -14.10 -10.83
CA GLU A 13 6.30 -15.04 -11.64
C GLU A 13 7.71 -14.52 -11.93
N ALA A 14 7.87 -13.22 -12.21
CA ALA A 14 9.16 -12.62 -12.51
C ALA A 14 10.04 -12.44 -11.25
N ILE A 15 9.44 -12.08 -10.11
CA ILE A 15 10.16 -11.97 -8.82
C ILE A 15 10.59 -13.36 -8.35
N LEU A 16 9.72 -14.36 -8.39
CA LEU A 16 9.98 -15.72 -7.89
C LEU A 16 10.93 -16.52 -8.79
N ASP A 17 11.10 -16.15 -10.07
CA ASP A 17 12.17 -16.66 -10.93
C ASP A 17 13.57 -16.22 -10.47
N VAL A 18 13.68 -15.10 -9.76
CA VAL A 18 14.95 -14.52 -9.28
C VAL A 18 15.17 -14.80 -7.79
N ASN A 19 14.12 -14.68 -6.98
CA ASN A 19 14.13 -14.94 -5.54
C ASN A 19 12.92 -15.80 -5.13
N PRO A 20 13.03 -17.15 -5.14
CA PRO A 20 11.94 -18.05 -4.74
C PRO A 20 11.61 -18.01 -3.24
N HIS A 21 12.32 -17.20 -2.45
CA HIS A 21 12.10 -17.01 -1.01
C HIS A 21 11.43 -15.66 -0.67
N ALA A 22 11.15 -14.81 -1.67
CA ALA A 22 10.38 -13.59 -1.45
C ALA A 22 8.91 -13.92 -1.15
N LEU A 23 8.31 -13.26 -0.16
CA LEU A 23 6.85 -13.14 -0.09
C LEU A 23 6.39 -12.08 -1.08
N ILE A 24 5.27 -12.32 -1.74
CA ILE A 24 4.63 -11.42 -2.68
C ILE A 24 3.33 -10.94 -2.05
N LEU A 25 3.35 -9.74 -1.48
CA LEU A 25 2.15 -9.06 -1.01
C LEU A 25 1.42 -8.52 -2.25
N VAL A 26 0.12 -8.82 -2.34
CA VAL A 26 -0.75 -8.40 -3.45
C VAL A 26 -1.91 -7.60 -2.89
N GLU A 27 -1.88 -6.30 -3.12
CA GLU A 27 -2.99 -5.37 -2.89
C GLU A 27 -4.23 -5.71 -3.73
N GLY A 28 -5.39 -5.19 -3.31
CA GLY A 28 -6.63 -5.26 -4.07
C GLY A 28 -6.71 -4.18 -5.15
N VAL A 29 -7.93 -3.87 -5.59
CA VAL A 29 -8.24 -2.73 -6.46
C VAL A 29 -9.21 -1.77 -5.77
N GLU A 30 -9.52 -0.61 -6.36
CA GLU A 30 -10.58 0.27 -5.85
C GLU A 30 -11.98 -0.32 -6.11
N GLN A 31 -12.19 -0.92 -7.29
CA GLN A 31 -13.53 -1.21 -7.81
C GLN A 31 -13.66 -2.67 -8.28
N SER A 32 -14.89 -3.20 -8.19
CA SER A 32 -15.31 -4.46 -8.84
C SER A 32 -16.63 -4.23 -9.58
N LEU A 33 -16.93 -4.99 -10.64
CA LEU A 33 -18.26 -4.90 -11.27
C LEU A 33 -19.35 -5.35 -10.29
N SER A 34 -20.45 -4.59 -10.23
CA SER A 34 -21.60 -4.89 -9.34
C SER A 34 -22.59 -5.91 -9.93
N GLY A 35 -22.58 -6.07 -11.26
CA GLY A 35 -23.61 -6.85 -11.97
C GLY A 35 -25.01 -6.23 -11.91
N ALA A 36 -25.12 -4.94 -11.53
CA ALA A 36 -26.40 -4.25 -11.30
C ALA A 36 -27.34 -4.25 -12.53
N GLN A 37 -26.80 -4.37 -13.75
CA GLN A 37 -27.57 -4.65 -14.96
C GLN A 37 -26.93 -5.79 -15.78
N ALA A 38 -27.80 -6.59 -16.41
CA ALA A 38 -27.36 -7.67 -17.28
C ALA A 38 -26.63 -7.12 -18.52
N GLY A 39 -25.34 -7.45 -18.65
CA GLY A 39 -24.47 -6.92 -19.71
C GLY A 39 -23.54 -5.79 -19.27
N ASP A 40 -23.44 -5.48 -17.97
CA ASP A 40 -22.41 -4.58 -17.44
C ASP A 40 -20.99 -5.11 -17.71
N TYR A 41 -20.07 -4.21 -18.05
CA TYR A 41 -18.70 -4.54 -18.48
C TYR A 41 -17.70 -3.45 -18.06
N TRP A 42 -16.43 -3.84 -17.94
CA TRP A 42 -15.34 -2.93 -17.56
C TRP A 42 -15.17 -1.77 -18.56
N GLY A 43 -15.20 -0.54 -18.05
CA GLY A 43 -15.09 0.68 -18.86
C GLY A 43 -16.42 1.29 -19.30
N ILE A 44 -17.56 0.73 -18.85
CA ILE A 44 -18.85 1.42 -18.94
C ILE A 44 -18.84 2.69 -18.07
N ALA A 45 -19.57 3.72 -18.49
CA ALA A 45 -19.76 4.92 -17.68
C ALA A 45 -20.58 4.62 -16.41
N ASP A 46 -20.22 5.26 -15.30
CA ASP A 46 -20.93 5.10 -14.03
C ASP A 46 -22.38 5.62 -14.11
N ARG A 47 -23.27 5.05 -13.28
CA ARG A 47 -24.70 5.36 -13.22
C ARG A 47 -25.04 5.87 -11.84
N ARG A 48 -25.62 7.08 -11.78
CA ARG A 48 -26.13 7.70 -10.55
C ARG A 48 -27.05 6.76 -9.75
N ASP A 49 -27.93 6.08 -10.46
CA ASP A 49 -28.86 5.10 -9.92
C ASP A 49 -28.43 3.72 -10.45
N ASN A 50 -28.17 2.78 -9.54
CA ASN A 50 -27.63 1.43 -9.84
C ASN A 50 -26.26 1.45 -10.57
N SER A 51 -25.22 1.93 -9.88
CA SER A 51 -23.84 1.90 -10.38
C SER A 51 -23.41 0.51 -10.86
N PRO A 52 -22.73 0.40 -12.02
CA PRO A 52 -22.12 -0.85 -12.49
C PRO A 52 -20.87 -1.26 -11.69
N TYR A 53 -20.45 -0.47 -10.70
CA TYR A 53 -19.27 -0.71 -9.86
C TYR A 53 -19.64 -0.80 -8.37
N ILE A 54 -18.90 -1.61 -7.62
CA ILE A 54 -18.83 -1.60 -6.15
C ILE A 54 -17.47 -1.03 -5.79
N GLY A 55 -17.46 0.11 -5.10
CA GLY A 55 -16.25 0.76 -4.60
C GLY A 55 -15.76 0.18 -3.28
N ALA A 56 -14.49 0.42 -2.99
CA ALA A 56 -13.78 0.10 -1.77
C ALA A 56 -12.64 1.11 -1.58
N TRP A 57 -11.81 0.93 -0.54
CA TRP A 57 -10.52 1.61 -0.47
C TRP A 57 -9.60 1.20 -1.63
N TRP A 58 -8.67 2.09 -2.01
CA TRP A 58 -7.55 1.73 -2.89
C TRP A 58 -6.73 0.63 -2.24
N GLY A 59 -6.36 -0.40 -3.00
CA GLY A 59 -5.74 -1.61 -2.45
C GLY A 59 -6.67 -2.51 -1.62
N GLY A 60 -7.95 -2.14 -1.42
CA GLY A 60 -8.87 -2.86 -0.54
C GLY A 60 -9.70 -3.97 -1.21
N ASN A 61 -10.13 -3.81 -2.47
CA ASN A 61 -11.15 -4.69 -3.07
C ASN A 61 -10.56 -6.00 -3.64
N PHE A 62 -10.95 -7.12 -3.05
CA PHE A 62 -10.67 -8.48 -3.55
C PHE A 62 -11.92 -9.24 -3.98
N ARG A 63 -13.08 -8.60 -4.20
CA ARG A 63 -14.34 -9.31 -4.59
C ARG A 63 -14.17 -10.33 -5.72
N GLY A 64 -13.31 -10.03 -6.69
CA GLY A 64 -13.03 -10.89 -7.84
C GLY A 64 -11.91 -11.93 -7.67
N ALA A 65 -11.33 -12.10 -6.47
CA ALA A 65 -10.19 -13.00 -6.25
C ALA A 65 -10.57 -14.48 -6.15
N ARG A 66 -11.85 -14.81 -5.88
CA ARG A 66 -12.36 -16.19 -6.01
C ARG A 66 -12.36 -16.65 -7.48
N GLU A 67 -12.72 -15.76 -8.40
CA GLU A 67 -12.80 -16.03 -9.85
C GLU A 67 -11.46 -15.81 -10.56
N ASN A 68 -10.60 -14.94 -10.01
CA ASN A 68 -9.30 -14.56 -10.57
C ASN A 68 -8.17 -14.67 -9.52
N PRO A 69 -7.93 -15.86 -8.93
CA PRO A 69 -6.91 -16.04 -7.91
C PRO A 69 -5.49 -15.84 -8.46
N ILE A 70 -4.58 -15.37 -7.60
CA ILE A 70 -3.17 -15.16 -7.95
C ILE A 70 -2.44 -16.50 -7.92
N VAL A 71 -2.17 -17.08 -9.10
CA VAL A 71 -1.55 -18.41 -9.23
C VAL A 71 -0.36 -18.34 -10.20
N PRO A 72 0.85 -17.96 -9.73
CA PRO A 72 2.05 -17.96 -10.55
C PRO A 72 2.55 -19.40 -10.76
N LYS A 73 3.27 -19.65 -11.86
CA LYS A 73 3.83 -20.97 -12.21
C LYS A 73 4.67 -21.66 -11.12
N GLN A 74 5.24 -20.91 -10.16
CA GLN A 74 6.02 -21.45 -9.04
C GLN A 74 5.15 -22.04 -7.92
N GLY A 75 3.85 -21.74 -7.89
CA GLY A 75 2.93 -22.10 -6.80
C GLY A 75 2.58 -20.91 -5.90
N THR A 76 1.60 -21.10 -5.00
CA THR A 76 0.98 -20.03 -4.20
C THR A 76 1.60 -19.80 -2.82
N SER A 77 2.59 -20.60 -2.40
CA SER A 77 3.14 -20.58 -1.04
C SER A 77 3.85 -19.26 -0.63
N GLN A 78 4.09 -18.37 -1.59
CA GLN A 78 4.69 -17.06 -1.41
C GLN A 78 3.66 -15.91 -1.51
N ILE A 79 2.42 -16.18 -1.91
CA ILE A 79 1.39 -15.15 -2.09
C ILE A 79 0.76 -14.79 -0.75
N VAL A 80 0.64 -13.49 -0.48
CA VAL A 80 -0.08 -12.91 0.65
C VAL A 80 -1.04 -11.86 0.10
N TYR A 81 -2.32 -11.94 0.46
CA TYR A 81 -3.29 -10.90 0.10
C TYR A 81 -3.16 -9.73 1.08
N SER A 82 -3.15 -8.49 0.56
CA SER A 82 -2.82 -7.31 1.37
C SER A 82 -3.84 -6.17 1.21
N PRO A 83 -5.03 -6.28 1.84
CA PRO A 83 -6.01 -5.19 1.84
C PRO A 83 -5.53 -3.96 2.60
N HIS A 84 -5.89 -2.79 2.10
CA HIS A 84 -5.83 -1.53 2.84
C HIS A 84 -7.24 -1.21 3.33
N ASP A 85 -7.38 -0.75 4.57
CA ASP A 85 -8.67 -0.31 5.12
C ASP A 85 -8.50 0.93 6.00
N TYR A 86 -9.44 1.86 5.91
CA TYR A 86 -9.37 3.18 6.55
C TYR A 86 -10.69 3.58 7.20
N GLY A 87 -10.60 4.52 8.14
CA GLY A 87 -11.74 5.04 8.88
C GLY A 87 -12.32 6.35 8.32
N PRO A 88 -13.38 6.88 8.96
CA PRO A 88 -14.01 8.15 8.62
C PRO A 88 -13.09 9.38 8.49
N SER A 89 -11.87 9.35 9.06
CA SER A 89 -10.90 10.45 8.93
C SER A 89 -10.25 10.58 7.55
N VAL A 90 -10.21 9.49 6.77
CA VAL A 90 -9.70 9.48 5.39
C VAL A 90 -10.83 9.75 4.39
N TYR A 91 -11.97 9.06 4.52
CA TYR A 91 -13.17 9.35 3.73
C TYR A 91 -14.46 8.94 4.45
N ALA A 92 -15.50 9.75 4.30
CA ALA A 92 -16.84 9.49 4.84
C ALA A 92 -17.60 8.49 3.96
N GLN A 93 -17.24 7.22 4.04
CA GLN A 93 -17.90 6.12 3.33
C GLN A 93 -19.32 5.87 3.87
N THR A 94 -20.22 5.40 3.00
CA THR A 94 -21.65 5.23 3.31
C THR A 94 -21.92 4.21 4.42
N TRP A 95 -21.06 3.20 4.60
CA TRP A 95 -21.14 2.25 5.71
C TRP A 95 -20.85 2.86 7.10
N PHE A 96 -20.34 4.10 7.15
CA PHE A 96 -20.18 4.89 8.38
C PHE A 96 -21.35 5.85 8.67
N GLU A 97 -22.37 5.95 7.79
CA GLU A 97 -23.52 6.88 8.00
C GLU A 97 -24.48 6.43 9.12
N LYS A 98 -24.38 5.17 9.56
CA LYS A 98 -25.14 4.58 10.67
C LYS A 98 -24.21 4.23 11.83
N ASP A 99 -24.78 3.99 13.00
CA ASP A 99 -24.02 3.45 14.14
C ASP A 99 -23.48 2.05 13.80
N PHE A 100 -22.20 2.00 13.44
CA PHE A 100 -21.54 0.78 12.98
C PHE A 100 -20.89 -0.02 14.11
N THR A 101 -20.83 -1.33 13.89
CA THR A 101 -20.21 -2.35 14.74
C THR A 101 -19.41 -3.30 13.85
N GLU A 102 -18.55 -4.17 14.42
CA GLU A 102 -17.87 -5.24 13.68
C GLU A 102 -18.84 -5.99 12.75
N LYS A 103 -20.02 -6.39 13.27
CA LYS A 103 -21.02 -7.12 12.48
C LYS A 103 -21.57 -6.31 11.30
N THR A 104 -21.86 -5.02 11.47
CA THR A 104 -22.35 -4.21 10.34
C THR A 104 -21.23 -3.92 9.35
N LEU A 105 -19.99 -3.67 9.82
CA LEU A 105 -18.85 -3.50 8.93
C LEU A 105 -18.60 -4.76 8.09
N LEU A 106 -18.76 -5.96 8.68
CA LEU A 106 -18.78 -7.23 7.95
C LEU A 106 -19.96 -7.32 6.95
N ASP A 107 -21.19 -7.02 7.38
CA ASP A 107 -22.41 -7.09 6.55
C ASP A 107 -22.39 -6.11 5.35
N ASP A 108 -21.87 -4.90 5.55
CA ASP A 108 -21.93 -3.80 4.58
C ASP A 108 -20.69 -3.74 3.67
N TYR A 109 -19.52 -4.15 4.19
CA TYR A 109 -18.24 -3.87 3.55
C TYR A 109 -17.20 -4.99 3.70
N TRP A 110 -16.63 -5.22 4.89
CA TRP A 110 -15.42 -6.04 5.10
C TRP A 110 -15.53 -7.45 4.54
N TYR A 111 -16.63 -8.18 4.80
CA TYR A 111 -16.72 -9.61 4.45
C TYR A 111 -16.58 -9.84 2.95
N ASP A 112 -17.44 -9.22 2.14
CA ASP A 112 -17.36 -9.36 0.68
C ASP A 112 -16.11 -8.69 0.08
N THR A 113 -15.55 -7.67 0.74
CA THR A 113 -14.41 -6.91 0.19
C THR A 113 -13.09 -7.67 0.30
N TRP A 114 -12.74 -8.14 1.51
CA TRP A 114 -11.44 -8.76 1.80
C TRP A 114 -11.53 -9.86 2.85
N ALA A 115 -12.24 -9.65 3.97
CA ALA A 115 -12.18 -10.52 5.15
C ALA A 115 -12.63 -11.98 4.92
N TYR A 116 -13.35 -12.24 3.82
CA TYR A 116 -13.63 -13.61 3.38
C TYR A 116 -12.35 -14.44 3.09
N ILE A 117 -11.23 -13.81 2.74
CA ILE A 117 -9.98 -14.50 2.39
C ILE A 117 -9.44 -15.28 3.59
N ASN A 118 -9.40 -14.64 4.77
CA ASN A 118 -9.12 -15.29 6.05
C ASN A 118 -10.21 -16.31 6.42
N ALA A 119 -11.49 -15.91 6.33
CA ALA A 119 -12.61 -16.73 6.80
C ALA A 119 -12.87 -18.01 5.97
N GLU A 120 -12.44 -18.06 4.71
CA GLU A 120 -12.58 -19.20 3.78
C GLU A 120 -11.26 -19.97 3.55
N ASP A 121 -10.18 -19.63 4.25
CA ASP A 121 -8.82 -20.23 4.11
C ASP A 121 -8.28 -20.19 2.66
N ILE A 122 -8.50 -19.05 1.98
CA ILE A 122 -8.12 -18.84 0.57
C ILE A 122 -6.64 -18.47 0.43
N GLY A 123 -6.06 -17.81 1.44
CA GLY A 123 -4.64 -17.50 1.50
C GLY A 123 -4.27 -16.69 2.74
N PRO A 124 -2.97 -16.51 3.03
CA PRO A 124 -2.51 -15.62 4.08
C PRO A 124 -2.94 -14.17 3.82
N GLU A 125 -3.32 -13.46 4.87
CA GLU A 125 -3.76 -12.07 4.81
C GLU A 125 -2.91 -11.17 5.73
N LEU A 126 -2.55 -10.00 5.22
CA LEU A 126 -1.82 -8.96 5.95
C LEU A 126 -2.42 -7.60 5.61
N ILE A 127 -3.09 -6.93 6.56
CA ILE A 127 -3.66 -5.58 6.32
C ILE A 127 -2.51 -4.60 6.05
N GLY A 128 -2.33 -4.22 4.79
CA GLY A 128 -1.16 -3.49 4.30
C GLY A 128 -1.10 -2.06 4.83
N GLU A 129 -2.25 -1.41 4.95
CA GLU A 129 -2.41 -0.13 5.60
C GLU A 129 -3.69 -0.10 6.42
N TRP A 130 -3.58 0.36 7.67
CA TRP A 130 -4.71 0.80 8.50
C TRP A 130 -4.27 1.89 9.47
N GLY A 131 -5.12 2.88 9.71
CA GLY A 131 -4.82 3.95 10.66
C GLY A 131 -5.76 5.14 10.59
N GLY A 132 -5.48 6.17 11.39
CA GLY A 132 -6.33 7.34 11.49
C GLY A 132 -6.02 8.27 12.67
N HIS A 133 -6.76 9.38 12.74
CA HIS A 133 -6.70 10.31 13.88
C HIS A 133 -7.44 9.78 15.11
N MET A 134 -6.91 10.09 16.30
CA MET A 134 -7.55 9.81 17.59
C MET A 134 -8.58 10.90 17.89
N ASP A 135 -9.82 10.70 17.46
CA ASP A 135 -10.89 11.71 17.50
C ASP A 135 -11.83 11.61 18.72
N GLY A 136 -11.71 10.54 19.52
CA GLY A 136 -12.62 10.22 20.61
C GLY A 136 -14.05 9.86 20.16
N LYS A 137 -14.24 9.50 18.88
CA LYS A 137 -15.54 9.27 18.23
C LYS A 137 -15.42 8.13 17.21
N GLU A 138 -16.11 8.24 16.08
CA GLU A 138 -16.24 7.20 15.05
C GLU A 138 -14.90 6.76 14.46
N ASN A 139 -13.90 7.64 14.28
CA ASN A 139 -12.64 7.19 13.67
C ASN A 139 -11.81 6.33 14.65
N GLN A 140 -11.73 6.73 15.92
CA GLN A 140 -11.11 5.90 16.96
C GLN A 140 -11.89 4.59 17.18
N LYS A 141 -13.23 4.65 17.19
CA LYS A 141 -14.11 3.47 17.27
C LYS A 141 -13.86 2.49 16.10
N TRP A 142 -13.72 2.97 14.87
CA TRP A 142 -13.37 2.14 13.72
C TRP A 142 -11.97 1.52 13.87
N MET A 143 -10.96 2.28 14.32
CA MET A 143 -9.61 1.74 14.56
C MET A 143 -9.63 0.61 15.60
N THR A 144 -10.37 0.77 16.70
CA THR A 144 -10.56 -0.29 17.70
C THR A 144 -11.27 -1.52 17.11
N LEU A 145 -12.34 -1.34 16.32
CA LEU A 145 -13.06 -2.46 15.72
C LEU A 145 -12.19 -3.26 14.73
N LEU A 146 -11.42 -2.60 13.86
CA LEU A 146 -10.54 -3.30 12.91
C LEU A 146 -9.39 -4.01 13.64
N ARG A 147 -8.79 -3.33 14.62
CA ARG A 147 -7.75 -3.89 15.49
C ARG A 147 -8.21 -5.17 16.19
N ASP A 148 -9.35 -5.11 16.87
CA ASP A 148 -9.90 -6.23 17.62
C ASP A 148 -10.28 -7.38 16.67
N TYR A 149 -10.80 -7.06 15.48
CA TYR A 149 -11.06 -8.04 14.42
C TYR A 149 -9.77 -8.77 13.99
N MET A 150 -8.69 -8.04 13.67
CA MET A 150 -7.40 -8.65 13.30
C MET A 150 -6.83 -9.56 14.40
N ILE A 151 -6.93 -9.15 15.66
CA ILE A 151 -6.51 -9.96 16.81
C ILE A 151 -7.32 -11.27 16.88
N ASN A 152 -8.65 -11.16 16.81
CA ASN A 152 -9.58 -12.29 16.86
C ASN A 152 -9.42 -13.27 15.69
N HIS A 153 -9.03 -12.78 14.51
CA HIS A 153 -8.87 -13.55 13.26
C HIS A 153 -7.41 -13.91 12.92
N HIS A 154 -6.46 -13.55 13.80
CA HIS A 154 -5.02 -13.81 13.65
C HIS A 154 -4.41 -13.21 12.36
N ILE A 155 -4.91 -12.05 11.94
CA ILE A 155 -4.49 -11.34 10.72
C ILE A 155 -3.26 -10.47 11.05
N ASN A 156 -2.24 -10.50 10.19
CA ASN A 156 -1.05 -9.66 10.33
C ASN A 156 -1.31 -8.25 9.76
N HIS A 157 -0.49 -7.26 10.09
CA HIS A 157 -0.74 -5.89 9.61
C HIS A 157 0.50 -4.99 9.59
N THR A 158 0.38 -3.89 8.86
CA THR A 158 1.26 -2.72 8.94
C THR A 158 0.42 -1.46 9.17
N PHE A 159 0.75 -0.71 10.23
CA PHE A 159 0.01 0.49 10.63
C PHE A 159 0.43 1.72 9.80
N TRP A 160 -0.56 2.47 9.31
CA TRP A 160 -0.36 3.73 8.60
C TRP A 160 -0.54 4.93 9.55
N CYS A 161 0.52 5.63 9.95
CA CYS A 161 1.93 5.37 9.68
C CYS A 161 2.78 5.71 10.91
N LEU A 162 4.10 5.53 10.85
CA LEU A 162 5.00 6.12 11.85
C LEU A 162 5.02 7.66 11.72
N ASN A 163 5.01 8.15 10.49
CA ASN A 163 5.32 9.53 10.12
C ASN A 163 4.29 10.56 10.62
N THR A 164 4.80 11.69 11.11
CA THR A 164 3.99 12.81 11.63
C THR A 164 3.17 13.55 10.55
N ASN A 165 3.48 13.34 9.27
CA ASN A 165 3.08 14.22 8.17
C ASN A 165 2.01 13.66 7.21
N SER A 166 1.30 12.59 7.58
CA SER A 166 0.04 12.21 6.91
C SER A 166 -1.09 13.10 7.43
N GLY A 167 -1.84 13.75 6.55
CA GLY A 167 -2.81 14.79 6.92
C GLY A 167 -4.14 14.26 7.47
N ASP A 168 -4.58 13.13 6.93
CA ASP A 168 -5.84 12.45 7.18
C ASP A 168 -5.75 11.37 8.28
N THR A 169 -4.56 10.82 8.55
CA THR A 169 -4.36 9.88 9.67
C THR A 169 -3.42 10.37 10.77
N GLY A 170 -2.51 11.32 10.47
CA GLY A 170 -1.31 11.51 11.28
C GLY A 170 -0.47 10.22 11.35
N GLY A 171 0.40 10.13 12.37
CA GLY A 171 1.19 8.92 12.63
C GLY A 171 1.13 8.45 14.08
N LEU A 172 1.96 7.47 14.40
CA LEU A 172 2.30 7.04 15.76
C LEU A 172 3.30 7.98 16.43
N TRP A 173 3.94 8.89 15.68
CA TRP A 173 4.75 9.98 16.20
C TRP A 173 3.97 11.30 16.14
N ASP A 174 4.08 12.11 17.19
CA ASP A 174 3.57 13.49 17.23
C ASP A 174 4.58 14.48 16.62
N ASP A 175 5.86 14.38 17.01
CA ASP A 175 6.94 15.17 16.40
C ASP A 175 8.30 14.44 16.38
N LEU A 176 9.23 15.03 15.61
CA LEU A 176 10.62 14.60 15.48
C LEU A 176 11.55 15.79 15.79
N GLY A 177 12.17 15.75 16.97
CA GLY A 177 13.22 16.69 17.35
C GLY A 177 14.60 16.23 16.87
N PHE A 178 15.48 17.15 16.49
CA PHE A 178 16.89 16.85 16.24
C PHE A 178 17.79 17.84 16.98
N MET A 179 18.78 17.33 17.71
CA MET A 179 19.83 18.14 18.32
C MET A 179 21.22 17.58 18.01
N ALA A 180 22.09 18.43 17.46
CA ALA A 180 23.46 18.06 17.11
C ALA A 180 24.23 17.56 18.36
N GLY A 181 24.85 16.39 18.26
CA GLY A 181 25.53 15.72 19.37
C GLY A 181 24.61 14.89 20.29
N GLN A 182 23.29 14.97 20.14
CA GLN A 182 22.32 14.10 20.85
C GLN A 182 21.51 13.19 19.90
N GLY A 183 21.38 13.57 18.63
CA GLY A 183 20.68 12.80 17.61
C GLY A 183 19.21 13.21 17.46
N THR A 184 18.39 12.27 16.98
CA THR A 184 16.94 12.44 16.81
C THR A 184 16.20 11.99 18.07
N THR A 185 15.35 12.86 18.60
CA THR A 185 14.33 12.51 19.59
C THR A 185 13.02 12.26 18.86
N ILE A 186 12.33 11.16 19.21
CA ILE A 186 11.00 10.83 18.70
C ILE A 186 10.02 11.02 19.86
N HIS A 187 8.96 11.80 19.64
CA HIS A 187 7.84 11.89 20.59
C HIS A 187 6.68 11.05 20.04
N TRP A 188 6.27 10.03 20.80
CA TRP A 188 5.20 9.12 20.42
C TRP A 188 3.83 9.71 20.78
N ASN A 189 2.84 9.48 19.93
CA ASN A 189 1.44 9.73 20.25
C ASN A 189 0.96 8.59 21.16
N GLU A 190 1.24 8.70 22.46
CA GLU A 190 1.02 7.62 23.44
C GLU A 190 -0.39 6.99 23.32
N PRO A 191 -1.51 7.75 23.21
CA PRO A 191 -2.84 7.13 23.11
C PRO A 191 -3.06 6.31 21.82
N LYS A 192 -2.46 6.71 20.69
CA LYS A 192 -2.52 5.93 19.44
C LYS A 192 -1.58 4.73 19.50
N TYR A 193 -0.42 4.88 20.14
CA TYR A 193 0.50 3.77 20.38
C TYR A 193 -0.10 2.72 21.33
N GLU A 194 -0.74 3.12 22.44
CA GLU A 194 -1.51 2.24 23.33
C GLU A 194 -2.58 1.45 22.55
N LEU A 195 -3.35 2.12 21.68
CA LEU A 195 -4.33 1.45 20.81
C LEU A 195 -3.66 0.42 19.89
N PHE A 196 -2.56 0.78 19.24
CA PHE A 196 -1.82 -0.06 18.29
C PHE A 196 -1.11 -1.25 18.96
N GLU A 197 -0.56 -1.07 20.16
CA GLU A 197 0.27 -2.06 20.86
C GLU A 197 -0.49 -3.34 21.22
N GLU A 198 -1.80 -3.27 21.47
CA GLU A 198 -2.65 -4.45 21.70
C GLU A 198 -2.63 -5.43 20.50
N ALA A 199 -2.43 -4.94 19.27
CA ALA A 199 -2.32 -5.74 18.06
C ALA A 199 -0.87 -6.07 17.65
N LEU A 200 0.15 -5.65 18.40
CA LEU A 200 1.50 -6.19 18.26
C LEU A 200 1.53 -7.62 18.81
N TRP A 201 2.26 -8.53 18.15
CA TRP A 201 2.35 -9.90 18.62
C TRP A 201 3.23 -9.97 19.88
N GLN A 202 2.68 -10.45 20.99
CA GLN A 202 3.31 -10.42 22.32
C GLN A 202 3.08 -11.72 23.09
N THR A 203 4.09 -12.14 23.87
CA THR A 203 3.92 -13.20 24.88
C THR A 203 3.21 -12.68 26.13
N LYS A 204 2.71 -13.58 27.00
CA LYS A 204 2.07 -13.20 28.28
C LYS A 204 2.99 -12.42 29.25
N SER A 205 4.31 -12.46 29.09
CA SER A 205 5.25 -11.62 29.86
C SER A 205 5.60 -10.27 29.19
N GLY A 206 4.97 -9.92 28.07
CA GLY A 206 5.20 -8.65 27.37
C GLY A 206 6.47 -8.65 26.50
N LYS A 207 6.81 -9.79 25.90
CA LYS A 207 7.88 -9.88 24.88
C LYS A 207 7.28 -9.81 23.49
N TYR A 208 7.74 -8.87 22.66
CA TYR A 208 7.30 -8.79 21.27
C TYR A 208 7.85 -9.95 20.44
N ILE A 209 7.01 -10.58 19.63
CA ILE A 209 7.38 -11.71 18.78
C ILE A 209 7.64 -11.16 17.37
N GLY A 210 8.89 -11.21 16.92
CA GLY A 210 9.25 -10.83 15.56
C GLY A 210 8.86 -11.91 14.55
N LEU A 211 8.40 -11.50 13.36
CA LEU A 211 8.13 -12.41 12.24
C LEU A 211 9.41 -13.01 11.63
N ASP A 212 10.59 -12.45 11.92
CA ASP A 212 11.87 -13.04 11.54
C ASP A 212 12.12 -14.32 12.36
N HIS A 213 12.46 -15.41 11.67
CA HIS A 213 12.68 -16.71 12.29
C HIS A 213 13.94 -16.76 13.18
N GLN A 214 14.92 -15.90 12.96
CA GLN A 214 16.25 -15.96 13.58
C GLN A 214 16.60 -14.70 14.38
N VAL A 215 16.25 -13.52 13.88
CA VAL A 215 16.61 -12.22 14.46
C VAL A 215 15.53 -11.75 15.45
N ALA A 216 15.93 -11.42 16.68
CA ALA A 216 15.02 -10.91 17.70
C ALA A 216 14.61 -9.45 17.44
N LEU A 217 13.35 -9.10 17.71
CA LEU A 217 12.82 -7.76 17.47
C LEU A 217 13.33 -6.74 18.51
N GLY A 218 14.45 -6.08 18.21
CA GLY A 218 15.00 -5.00 19.01
C GLY A 218 15.54 -5.47 20.37
N LYS A 219 15.24 -4.73 21.45
CA LYS A 219 15.79 -4.99 22.80
C LYS A 219 14.89 -5.83 23.72
N ASN A 220 13.58 -5.84 23.48
CA ASN A 220 12.60 -6.56 24.32
C ASN A 220 11.92 -7.72 23.57
N GLY A 221 12.06 -7.79 22.24
CA GLY A 221 11.49 -8.85 21.44
C GLY A 221 12.33 -10.13 21.40
N ILE A 222 11.74 -11.13 20.75
CA ILE A 222 12.29 -12.45 20.46
C ILE A 222 12.06 -12.78 18.98
N SER A 223 12.75 -13.80 18.44
CA SER A 223 12.52 -14.30 17.08
C SER A 223 11.44 -15.37 17.07
N LEU A 224 10.87 -15.69 15.89
CA LEU A 224 9.78 -16.65 15.79
C LEU A 224 10.19 -18.07 16.22
N ASN A 225 11.43 -18.48 15.95
CA ASN A 225 11.93 -19.77 16.44
C ASN A 225 12.12 -19.77 17.97
N ASP A 226 12.57 -18.66 18.57
CA ASP A 226 12.70 -18.55 20.04
C ASP A 226 11.32 -18.60 20.71
N PHE A 227 10.31 -17.92 20.14
CA PHE A 227 8.93 -18.02 20.59
C PHE A 227 8.43 -19.47 20.60
N TYR A 228 8.49 -20.18 19.47
CA TYR A 228 7.99 -21.56 19.41
C TYR A 228 8.85 -22.57 20.16
N ALA A 229 10.14 -22.32 20.39
CA ALA A 229 11.01 -23.19 21.18
C ALA A 229 10.79 -23.04 22.69
N ASN A 230 10.65 -21.81 23.20
CA ASN A 230 10.78 -21.50 24.63
C ASN A 230 9.52 -20.90 25.29
N TYR A 231 8.64 -20.26 24.52
CA TYR A 231 7.55 -19.43 25.05
C TYR A 231 6.15 -19.92 24.68
N ALA A 232 5.94 -20.48 23.48
CA ALA A 232 4.60 -20.83 22.98
C ALA A 232 3.84 -21.83 23.87
N ALA A 233 4.53 -22.81 24.45
CA ALA A 233 3.93 -23.84 25.31
C ALA A 233 3.67 -23.41 26.77
N THR A 234 4.27 -22.30 27.21
CA THR A 234 4.29 -21.85 28.61
C THR A 234 3.56 -20.53 28.80
N GLU A 235 3.89 -19.55 27.96
CA GLU A 235 3.24 -18.25 27.88
C GLU A 235 2.20 -18.21 26.75
N GLY A 236 2.49 -18.77 25.58
CA GLY A 236 1.71 -18.49 24.37
C GLY A 236 1.74 -17.00 24.02
N SER A 237 0.82 -16.55 23.17
CA SER A 237 0.71 -15.15 22.77
C SER A 237 -0.68 -14.54 22.96
N ASN A 238 -0.79 -13.22 22.76
CA ASN A 238 -2.07 -12.50 22.64
C ASN A 238 -2.86 -12.82 21.36
N LEU A 239 -2.19 -13.25 20.29
CA LEU A 239 -2.83 -13.59 19.00
C LEU A 239 -3.17 -15.09 18.92
N ASP A 240 -2.19 -15.95 18.63
CA ASP A 240 -2.38 -17.41 18.40
C ASP A 240 -2.62 -18.23 19.68
N GLY A 241 -2.48 -17.62 20.86
CA GLY A 241 -2.57 -18.32 22.16
C GLY A 241 -1.46 -19.35 22.42
N GLY A 242 -0.40 -19.36 21.61
CA GLY A 242 0.67 -20.37 21.61
C GLY A 242 0.46 -21.55 20.65
N LYS A 243 -0.57 -21.51 19.80
CA LYS A 243 -0.86 -22.58 18.83
C LYS A 243 -0.08 -22.35 17.54
N THR A 244 0.78 -23.31 17.18
CA THR A 244 1.04 -23.54 15.75
C THR A 244 -0.28 -23.90 15.06
N SER A 245 -0.55 -23.29 13.91
CA SER A 245 -1.49 -23.88 12.94
C SER A 245 -0.96 -25.25 12.47
N SER A 246 -1.71 -25.99 11.65
CA SER A 246 -1.30 -27.34 11.21
C SER A 246 -0.04 -27.38 10.35
N GLY A 247 0.52 -26.22 9.97
CA GLY A 247 1.85 -26.10 9.40
C GLY A 247 2.94 -26.52 10.40
N LYS A 248 3.73 -27.54 10.04
CA LYS A 248 4.97 -27.85 10.75
C LYS A 248 5.93 -26.66 10.64
N PRO A 249 6.79 -26.40 11.66
CA PRO A 249 7.92 -25.50 11.50
C PRO A 249 8.73 -25.86 10.24
N VAL A 250 9.07 -24.84 9.45
CA VAL A 250 9.92 -25.02 8.26
C VAL A 250 11.35 -25.29 8.73
N ASP A 251 11.75 -26.56 8.67
CA ASP A 251 13.15 -26.96 8.81
C ASP A 251 13.97 -26.20 7.75
N SER A 252 14.97 -25.44 8.19
CA SER A 252 15.79 -24.57 7.35
C SER A 252 16.78 -25.33 6.45
N THR A 253 16.74 -26.66 6.46
CA THR A 253 17.56 -27.53 5.60
C THR A 253 16.85 -27.78 4.25
N PRO A 254 17.36 -27.28 3.11
CA PRO A 254 16.72 -27.47 1.81
C PRO A 254 16.85 -28.93 1.33
N ALA A 255 15.84 -29.74 1.61
CA ALA A 255 15.72 -31.10 1.06
C ALA A 255 15.44 -31.03 -0.46
N PRO A 256 16.11 -31.86 -1.29
CA PRO A 256 15.97 -31.78 -2.75
C PRO A 256 14.55 -32.17 -3.19
N THR A 257 13.95 -31.30 -4.02
CA THR A 257 12.57 -31.40 -4.48
C THR A 257 12.31 -32.72 -5.19
N LYS A 258 11.31 -33.47 -4.73
CA LYS A 258 10.72 -34.59 -5.48
C LYS A 258 9.52 -34.08 -6.29
N GLU A 259 9.29 -34.71 -7.44
CA GLU A 259 8.30 -34.29 -8.43
C GLU A 259 6.89 -34.14 -7.85
N PRO A 260 6.07 -33.18 -8.34
CA PRO A 260 4.73 -32.95 -7.85
C PRO A 260 3.81 -34.15 -8.11
N THR A 261 3.19 -34.66 -7.04
CA THR A 261 2.16 -35.71 -7.11
C THR A 261 0.99 -35.24 -7.98
N LYS A 262 0.59 -36.07 -8.96
CA LYS A 262 -0.53 -35.74 -9.87
C LYS A 262 -1.84 -35.56 -9.09
N ALA A 263 -2.55 -34.47 -9.39
CA ALA A 263 -3.88 -34.20 -8.84
C ALA A 263 -4.88 -35.33 -9.20
N PRO A 264 -5.83 -35.67 -8.30
CA PRO A 264 -6.79 -36.74 -8.52
C PRO A 264 -7.79 -36.36 -9.63
N THR A 265 -7.75 -37.09 -10.75
CA THR A 265 -8.68 -36.88 -11.86
C THR A 265 -10.05 -37.44 -11.50
N GLN A 266 -11.06 -36.58 -11.30
CA GLN A 266 -12.44 -37.05 -11.20
C GLN A 266 -12.93 -37.55 -12.57
N GLN A 267 -13.50 -38.74 -12.59
CA GLN A 267 -13.92 -39.43 -13.81
C GLN A 267 -15.36 -39.01 -14.19
N PRO A 268 -15.62 -38.57 -15.44
CA PRO A 268 -16.98 -38.32 -15.90
C PRO A 268 -17.72 -39.64 -16.16
N THR A 269 -18.86 -39.85 -15.50
CA THR A 269 -19.80 -40.94 -15.81
C THR A 269 -20.69 -40.55 -16.99
N ALA A 270 -20.75 -41.41 -18.01
CA ALA A 270 -21.42 -41.12 -19.27
C ALA A 270 -22.74 -41.89 -19.44
N GLU A 271 -23.81 -41.12 -19.69
CA GLU A 271 -24.92 -41.45 -20.61
C GLU A 271 -25.79 -42.71 -20.29
N PRO A 272 -26.80 -43.06 -21.13
CA PRO A 272 -28.01 -42.26 -21.27
C PRO A 272 -29.30 -43.11 -21.17
N THR A 273 -30.48 -42.47 -21.10
CA THR A 273 -31.75 -43.16 -21.41
C THR A 273 -32.65 -42.33 -22.32
N LYS A 274 -33.21 -42.99 -23.34
CA LYS A 274 -34.27 -42.48 -24.23
C LYS A 274 -35.66 -42.97 -23.73
N GLU A 275 -36.84 -42.67 -24.28
CA GLU A 275 -37.24 -41.99 -25.54
C GLU A 275 -38.60 -41.23 -25.33
N PRO A 276 -39.60 -41.04 -26.25
CA PRO A 276 -40.17 -39.69 -26.45
C PRO A 276 -41.72 -39.56 -26.31
N THR A 277 -42.26 -38.44 -26.83
CA THR A 277 -43.68 -38.12 -27.15
C THR A 277 -44.61 -37.79 -25.96
N GLN A 278 -45.68 -36.97 -26.08
CA GLN A 278 -46.37 -36.38 -27.25
C GLN A 278 -46.65 -34.86 -27.09
N THR A 279 -46.88 -34.15 -28.19
CA THR A 279 -47.57 -32.84 -28.23
C THR A 279 -49.09 -32.99 -28.24
N PRO A 280 -49.84 -31.96 -27.82
CA PRO A 280 -50.81 -31.40 -28.78
C PRO A 280 -50.85 -29.87 -28.82
N THR A 281 -51.33 -29.32 -29.94
CA THR A 281 -51.47 -27.88 -30.21
C THR A 281 -52.95 -27.48 -30.25
N ALA A 282 -53.34 -26.39 -29.58
CA ALA A 282 -54.58 -25.66 -29.85
C ALA A 282 -54.55 -24.22 -29.28
N GLU A 283 -54.81 -23.23 -30.13
CA GLU A 283 -55.14 -21.85 -29.76
C GLU A 283 -56.68 -21.65 -29.72
N PRO A 284 -57.26 -20.43 -29.77
CA PRO A 284 -57.41 -19.52 -28.64
C PRO A 284 -58.88 -19.10 -28.39
N THR A 285 -59.22 -18.49 -27.24
CA THR A 285 -60.57 -17.91 -27.05
C THR A 285 -60.63 -16.58 -26.29
N LYS A 286 -60.68 -15.49 -27.07
CA LYS A 286 -61.54 -14.28 -26.97
C LYS A 286 -61.68 -13.46 -25.67
N GLU A 287 -61.65 -12.14 -25.85
CA GLU A 287 -62.16 -11.10 -24.94
C GLU A 287 -63.68 -11.23 -24.64
N PRO A 288 -64.21 -10.41 -23.72
CA PRO A 288 -64.92 -9.21 -24.22
C PRO A 288 -64.53 -7.85 -23.59
N THR A 289 -64.49 -6.84 -24.46
CA THR A 289 -64.31 -5.38 -24.24
C THR A 289 -65.39 -4.62 -23.43
N GLN A 290 -65.11 -3.32 -23.17
CA GLN A 290 -66.02 -2.19 -22.79
C GLN A 290 -66.35 -2.04 -21.28
N THR A 291 -66.46 -0.84 -20.65
CA THR A 291 -66.25 0.59 -21.07
C THR A 291 -65.97 1.47 -19.82
N PRO A 292 -65.43 2.72 -19.95
CA PRO A 292 -64.98 3.55 -18.82
C PRO A 292 -66.03 4.57 -18.30
N THR A 293 -65.72 5.20 -17.15
CA THR A 293 -66.45 6.36 -16.59
C THR A 293 -65.46 7.47 -16.19
N GLN A 294 -65.88 8.74 -16.20
CA GLN A 294 -65.00 9.92 -16.16
C GLN A 294 -64.84 10.61 -14.78
N GLN A 295 -63.86 11.52 -14.74
CA GLN A 295 -63.55 12.52 -13.69
C GLN A 295 -64.69 13.56 -13.49
N PRO A 296 -64.73 14.34 -12.38
CA PRO A 296 -63.98 15.61 -12.28
C PRO A 296 -63.21 15.78 -10.95
N THR A 297 -62.05 16.43 -10.81
CA THR A 297 -61.54 17.77 -11.22
C THR A 297 -61.77 18.86 -10.15
N GLN A 298 -60.69 19.26 -9.46
CA GLN A 298 -60.34 20.59 -8.94
C GLN A 298 -58.88 20.56 -8.43
N GLU A 299 -58.08 21.64 -8.36
CA GLU A 299 -57.91 22.81 -9.27
C GLU A 299 -56.51 23.42 -8.94
N PRO A 300 -55.71 23.89 -9.93
CA PRO A 300 -54.36 24.41 -9.65
C PRO A 300 -54.33 25.95 -9.48
N THR A 301 -53.73 26.45 -8.40
CA THR A 301 -53.47 27.89 -8.19
C THR A 301 -52.02 28.25 -8.50
N GLN A 302 -51.83 29.32 -9.29
CA GLN A 302 -50.50 29.88 -9.61
C GLN A 302 -50.16 31.11 -8.74
N GLN A 303 -48.85 31.35 -8.65
CA GLN A 303 -48.11 32.59 -8.33
C GLN A 303 -48.84 33.92 -8.01
N PRO A 304 -48.14 34.78 -7.25
CA PRO A 304 -47.56 35.94 -7.95
C PRO A 304 -46.03 36.07 -7.82
N THR A 305 -45.38 36.49 -8.91
CA THR A 305 -44.02 37.06 -8.92
C THR A 305 -44.00 38.51 -8.43
N GLN A 306 -42.92 38.95 -7.75
CA GLN A 306 -42.34 40.29 -7.96
C GLN A 306 -40.80 40.30 -7.76
N GLU A 307 -40.16 41.16 -8.54
CA GLU A 307 -38.79 41.71 -8.58
C GLU A 307 -37.58 41.02 -7.89
N PRO A 308 -36.47 40.80 -8.63
CA PRO A 308 -35.12 40.72 -8.07
C PRO A 308 -34.45 42.11 -8.02
N THR A 309 -33.71 42.45 -6.95
CA THR A 309 -32.95 43.71 -6.89
C THR A 309 -31.52 43.60 -6.32
N LYS A 310 -30.57 43.81 -7.24
CA LYS A 310 -29.22 44.38 -7.07
C LYS A 310 -28.09 43.51 -6.49
N GLU A 311 -26.90 43.91 -6.91
CA GLU A 311 -25.60 43.25 -6.79
C GLU A 311 -25.03 43.32 -5.36
N PRO A 312 -23.96 42.55 -5.09
CA PRO A 312 -22.71 43.26 -4.84
C PRO A 312 -21.57 42.82 -5.78
N THR A 313 -21.14 43.72 -6.67
CA THR A 313 -19.82 43.63 -7.29
C THR A 313 -18.75 43.94 -6.25
N GLN A 314 -17.83 43.01 -6.00
CA GLN A 314 -16.52 43.34 -5.43
C GLN A 314 -15.43 42.70 -6.30
N GLN A 315 -14.32 43.43 -6.47
CA GLN A 315 -13.23 43.06 -7.36
C GLN A 315 -12.33 41.98 -6.72
N PRO A 316 -11.63 41.16 -7.53
CA PRO A 316 -10.45 40.47 -7.04
C PRO A 316 -9.34 41.50 -6.75
N THR A 317 -9.11 41.80 -5.47
CA THR A 317 -8.01 42.68 -5.02
C THR A 317 -6.66 41.96 -5.19
N LYS A 318 -5.58 42.74 -5.34
CA LYS A 318 -4.25 42.24 -5.73
C LYS A 318 -3.50 41.49 -4.62
N GLU A 319 -2.42 40.85 -5.07
CA GLU A 319 -1.32 40.20 -4.34
C GLU A 319 -0.94 40.84 -2.99
N PRO A 320 -0.63 40.01 -1.98
CA PRO A 320 0.27 40.38 -0.89
C PRO A 320 1.71 39.94 -1.23
N THR A 321 2.42 40.72 -2.07
CA THR A 321 3.89 40.60 -2.12
C THR A 321 4.48 41.06 -0.78
N GLN A 322 5.01 40.12 0.01
CA GLN A 322 5.83 40.46 1.18
C GLN A 322 7.21 39.82 1.08
N GLN A 323 8.22 40.68 1.14
CA GLN A 323 9.63 40.38 1.01
C GLN A 323 10.26 40.30 2.40
N PRO A 324 10.79 39.14 2.84
CA PRO A 324 11.74 39.12 3.95
C PRO A 324 13.05 39.76 3.48
N THR A 325 13.60 40.68 4.27
CA THR A 325 14.83 41.41 3.91
C THR A 325 15.85 41.36 5.05
N GLN A 326 17.12 41.21 4.68
CA GLN A 326 18.33 41.27 5.53
C GLN A 326 18.67 40.03 6.38
N GLU A 327 19.97 39.93 6.65
CA GLU A 327 20.67 38.83 7.33
C GLU A 327 20.51 38.88 8.87
N PRO A 328 21.14 37.93 9.58
CA PRO A 328 22.43 38.33 10.16
C PRO A 328 23.58 37.34 9.89
N THR A 329 24.65 37.84 9.27
CA THR A 329 25.96 37.19 9.20
C THR A 329 26.58 37.02 10.59
N LYS A 330 27.01 35.81 10.94
CA LYS A 330 28.08 35.54 11.92
C LYS A 330 28.86 34.28 11.58
N GLU A 331 30.18 34.44 11.38
CA GLU A 331 31.15 33.35 11.46
C GLU A 331 31.21 32.79 12.91
N PRO A 332 31.82 31.61 13.09
CA PRO A 332 33.22 31.68 13.51
C PRO A 332 34.14 30.72 12.73
N THR A 333 35.19 31.28 12.12
CA THR A 333 36.38 30.53 11.72
C THR A 333 37.14 30.01 12.94
N GLN A 334 37.44 28.71 13.01
CA GLN A 334 38.72 28.21 13.55
C GLN A 334 39.17 26.95 12.81
N GLN A 335 40.46 26.91 12.48
CA GLN A 335 41.19 25.73 12.02
C GLN A 335 41.73 24.96 13.25
N PRO A 336 42.10 23.66 13.15
CA PRO A 336 43.44 23.34 12.63
C PRO A 336 43.53 22.08 11.75
N THR A 337 44.63 21.98 11.02
CA THR A 337 45.07 20.83 10.20
C THR A 337 45.60 19.65 11.05
N GLN A 338 45.41 18.41 10.57
CA GLN A 338 46.53 17.51 10.18
C GLN A 338 46.06 16.19 9.55
N ASP A 339 46.76 15.76 8.50
CA ASP A 339 46.83 14.40 7.93
C ASP A 339 48.07 13.69 8.56
N PRO A 340 48.18 12.34 8.67
CA PRO A 340 48.45 11.53 7.47
C PRO A 340 47.93 10.06 7.45
N THR A 341 47.34 9.66 6.31
CA THR A 341 47.42 8.35 5.59
C THR A 341 47.85 7.04 6.30
N LYS A 342 47.11 5.95 6.05
CA LYS A 342 47.66 4.64 5.58
C LYS A 342 46.64 3.62 5.02
N GLU A 343 47.09 2.92 3.99
CA GLU A 343 46.53 1.81 3.18
C GLU A 343 46.45 0.42 3.88
N PRO A 344 45.91 -0.67 3.26
CA PRO A 344 44.87 -0.83 2.20
C PRO A 344 43.93 -2.08 2.46
N THR A 345 43.45 -2.75 1.39
CA THR A 345 42.80 -4.10 1.29
C THR A 345 41.36 -4.24 1.86
N THR A 346 40.38 -4.95 1.27
CA THR A 346 40.16 -5.71 0.01
C THR A 346 38.72 -5.39 -0.53
N ALA A 347 38.16 -5.82 -1.67
CA ALA A 347 38.47 -6.81 -2.74
C ALA A 347 37.71 -6.41 -4.05
N PRO A 348 37.89 -7.08 -5.23
CA PRO A 348 37.21 -6.67 -6.47
C PRO A 348 35.80 -7.28 -6.66
N THR A 349 34.82 -6.41 -6.94
CA THR A 349 33.54 -6.79 -7.58
C THR A 349 33.67 -6.64 -9.09
N GLN A 350 32.94 -7.44 -9.88
CA GLN A 350 33.16 -7.57 -11.33
C GLN A 350 32.83 -6.30 -12.13
N GLU A 351 33.72 -5.90 -13.03
CA GLU A 351 33.47 -4.88 -14.05
C GLU A 351 32.45 -5.39 -15.09
N SER A 352 31.47 -4.57 -15.44
CA SER A 352 30.83 -4.63 -16.76
C SER A 352 31.60 -3.71 -17.70
N GLN A 353 32.09 -4.24 -18.83
CA GLN A 353 32.94 -3.48 -19.74
C GLN A 353 32.10 -2.58 -20.67
N ALA A 354 32.35 -1.27 -20.62
CA ALA A 354 31.93 -0.29 -21.60
C ALA A 354 33.16 0.35 -22.28
N PRO A 355 33.12 0.70 -23.58
CA PRO A 355 34.31 1.01 -24.35
C PRO A 355 34.85 2.43 -24.11
N THR A 356 36.18 2.57 -24.13
CA THR A 356 36.86 3.87 -24.11
C THR A 356 36.69 4.62 -25.44
N ASN A 357 35.96 5.73 -25.39
CA ASN A 357 36.00 6.84 -26.33
C ASN A 357 36.06 8.15 -25.52
N ASP A 358 36.41 9.26 -26.15
CA ASP A 358 36.40 10.60 -25.51
C ASP A 358 34.95 11.05 -25.23
N ALA A 359 34.39 10.53 -24.14
CA ALA A 359 32.99 10.75 -23.77
C ALA A 359 32.75 12.21 -23.39
N LYS A 360 31.67 12.78 -23.96
CA LYS A 360 31.16 14.08 -23.55
C LYS A 360 30.62 13.95 -22.13
N ILE A 361 31.28 14.59 -21.16
CA ILE A 361 30.83 14.63 -19.75
C ILE A 361 29.38 15.15 -19.70
N ILE A 362 28.49 14.35 -19.11
CA ILE A 362 27.12 14.72 -18.76
C ILE A 362 27.12 14.99 -17.26
N TYR A 363 27.02 16.26 -16.88
CA TYR A 363 26.87 16.65 -15.48
C TYR A 363 25.49 16.21 -14.97
N GLY A 364 25.46 15.51 -13.84
CA GLY A 364 24.28 14.88 -13.25
C GLY A 364 24.12 13.39 -13.54
N ASP A 365 24.86 12.83 -14.50
CA ASP A 365 24.84 11.40 -14.85
C ASP A 365 25.71 10.63 -13.84
N VAL A 366 25.15 10.23 -12.70
CA VAL A 366 25.91 9.60 -11.60
C VAL A 366 26.06 8.10 -11.87
N ASN A 367 25.10 7.49 -12.56
CA ASN A 367 25.08 6.04 -12.82
C ASN A 367 25.89 5.64 -14.09
N GLY A 368 25.98 6.49 -15.11
CA GLY A 368 26.68 6.26 -16.38
C GLY A 368 25.80 5.83 -17.56
N ASP A 369 24.49 6.06 -17.56
CA ASP A 369 23.53 5.60 -18.58
C ASP A 369 23.09 6.66 -19.62
N GLU A 370 23.86 7.75 -19.69
CA GLU A 370 23.66 8.92 -20.55
C GLU A 370 22.41 9.78 -20.25
N LYS A 371 21.75 9.57 -19.10
CA LYS A 371 20.63 10.40 -18.63
C LYS A 371 20.98 11.14 -17.33
N VAL A 372 20.01 11.92 -16.85
CA VAL A 372 20.04 12.59 -15.54
C VAL A 372 18.62 12.52 -14.97
N ASP A 373 18.34 11.56 -14.10
CA ASP A 373 17.01 11.39 -13.50
C ASP A 373 17.03 11.02 -12.00
N VAL A 374 15.94 10.44 -11.51
CA VAL A 374 15.77 10.07 -10.09
C VAL A 374 16.70 8.92 -9.65
N THR A 375 17.20 8.12 -10.59
CA THR A 375 18.14 7.03 -10.34
C THR A 375 19.53 7.58 -9.98
N ASP A 376 19.99 8.63 -10.67
CA ASP A 376 21.23 9.34 -10.34
C ASP A 376 21.15 9.99 -8.96
N LEU A 377 20.04 10.67 -8.68
CA LEU A 377 19.79 11.29 -7.38
C LEU A 377 19.83 10.25 -6.23
N SER A 378 19.25 9.07 -6.46
CA SER A 378 19.27 7.96 -5.50
C SER A 378 20.68 7.38 -5.33
N GLN A 379 21.38 7.09 -6.43
CA GLN A 379 22.73 6.54 -6.42
C GLN A 379 23.73 7.49 -5.74
N MET A 380 23.58 8.80 -5.97
CA MET A 380 24.39 9.83 -5.34
C MET A 380 24.14 9.95 -3.84
N ALA A 381 22.87 9.93 -3.42
CA ALA A 381 22.51 9.94 -2.01
C ALA A 381 23.10 8.72 -1.27
N ILE A 382 23.03 7.52 -1.89
CA ILE A 382 23.67 6.30 -1.38
C ILE A 382 25.19 6.48 -1.29
N ASN A 383 25.86 6.99 -2.34
CA ASN A 383 27.31 7.17 -2.33
C ASN A 383 27.78 8.14 -1.23
N LEU A 384 27.03 9.22 -0.98
CA LEU A 384 27.32 10.21 0.07
C LEU A 384 27.07 9.66 1.49
N VAL A 385 26.03 8.82 1.68
CA VAL A 385 25.74 8.15 2.97
C VAL A 385 26.79 7.09 3.28
N ASP A 386 27.10 6.22 2.31
CA ASP A 386 28.07 5.12 2.44
C ASP A 386 29.54 5.61 2.43
N LYS A 387 29.76 6.88 2.08
CA LYS A 387 31.10 7.48 1.85
C LYS A 387 31.94 6.70 0.85
N LYS A 388 31.33 6.30 -0.27
CA LYS A 388 32.01 5.58 -1.35
C LYS A 388 32.98 6.48 -2.10
N ASP A 389 34.17 5.96 -2.38
CA ASP A 389 35.12 6.59 -3.30
C ASP A 389 34.53 6.65 -4.71
N PHE A 390 34.54 7.84 -5.31
CA PHE A 390 34.07 8.05 -6.68
C PHE A 390 35.21 7.73 -7.66
N THR A 391 34.91 7.05 -8.77
CA THR A 391 35.88 6.94 -9.87
C THR A 391 36.17 8.32 -10.46
N ALA A 392 37.35 8.54 -11.04
CA ALA A 392 37.72 9.84 -11.60
C ALA A 392 36.75 10.33 -12.71
N GLU A 393 36.02 9.44 -13.38
CA GLU A 393 35.00 9.81 -14.35
C GLU A 393 33.66 10.12 -13.69
N GLN A 394 33.25 9.34 -12.70
CA GLN A 394 32.02 9.56 -11.94
C GLN A 394 32.10 10.84 -11.09
N LEU A 395 33.29 11.18 -10.57
CA LEU A 395 33.57 12.43 -9.87
C LEU A 395 33.20 13.63 -10.76
N LYS A 396 33.70 13.69 -12.01
CA LYS A 396 33.40 14.78 -12.96
C LYS A 396 31.92 14.89 -13.34
N ARG A 397 31.16 13.79 -13.29
CA ARG A 397 29.71 13.80 -13.58
C ARG A 397 28.88 14.16 -12.35
N SER A 398 29.42 13.93 -11.15
CA SER A 398 28.74 14.17 -9.86
C SER A 398 29.09 15.52 -9.24
N ASP A 399 30.26 16.09 -9.54
CA ASP A 399 30.68 17.48 -9.28
C ASP A 399 29.98 18.37 -10.32
N VAL A 400 28.86 18.99 -9.93
CA VAL A 400 28.00 19.76 -10.84
C VAL A 400 28.06 21.26 -10.61
N ASP A 401 28.70 21.73 -9.54
CA ASP A 401 29.00 23.15 -9.32
C ASP A 401 30.47 23.52 -9.64
N GLY A 402 31.39 22.55 -9.68
CA GLY A 402 32.78 22.71 -10.11
C GLY A 402 33.79 22.96 -8.98
N ASP A 403 33.43 22.72 -7.72
CA ASP A 403 34.28 22.88 -6.53
C ASP A 403 35.41 21.83 -6.39
N GLY A 404 35.37 20.76 -7.21
CA GLY A 404 36.35 19.67 -7.20
C GLY A 404 36.04 18.54 -6.20
N LYS A 405 34.83 18.53 -5.63
CA LYS A 405 34.32 17.51 -4.69
C LYS A 405 32.93 17.07 -5.12
N VAL A 406 32.38 16.11 -4.39
CA VAL A 406 31.00 15.66 -4.56
C VAL A 406 30.30 15.76 -3.20
N THR A 407 29.25 16.57 -3.12
CA THR A 407 28.70 17.05 -1.85
C THR A 407 27.16 17.04 -1.83
N LEU A 408 26.58 17.48 -0.71
CA LEU A 408 25.14 17.74 -0.62
C LEU A 408 24.69 18.96 -1.47
N THR A 409 25.61 19.86 -1.85
CA THR A 409 25.32 20.98 -2.76
C THR A 409 25.03 20.45 -4.16
N ASP A 410 25.85 19.53 -4.64
CA ASP A 410 25.68 18.85 -5.92
C ASP A 410 24.39 18.03 -5.96
N LEU A 411 24.14 17.24 -4.91
CA LEU A 411 22.90 16.47 -4.75
C LEU A 411 21.66 17.37 -4.78
N ALA A 412 21.71 18.53 -4.12
CA ALA A 412 20.64 19.52 -4.15
C ALA A 412 20.48 20.19 -5.52
N THR A 413 21.55 20.27 -6.31
CA THR A 413 21.56 20.88 -7.66
C THR A 413 21.02 19.91 -8.70
N ILE A 414 21.44 18.64 -8.68
CA ILE A 414 20.83 17.54 -9.45
C ILE A 414 19.34 17.40 -9.10
N ARG A 415 18.97 17.46 -7.81
CA ARG A 415 17.56 17.45 -7.39
C ARG A 415 16.76 18.62 -8.00
N GLN A 416 17.35 19.81 -8.12
CA GLN A 416 16.69 20.95 -8.76
C GLN A 416 16.52 20.76 -10.27
N PHE A 417 17.50 20.17 -10.96
CA PHE A 417 17.42 19.85 -12.38
C PHE A 417 16.34 18.81 -12.67
N VAL A 418 16.35 17.68 -11.94
CA VAL A 418 15.33 16.62 -12.06
C VAL A 418 13.93 17.16 -11.71
N SER A 419 13.84 18.12 -10.77
CA SER A 419 12.60 18.85 -10.44
C SER A 419 12.23 19.97 -11.43
N LYS A 420 12.97 20.14 -12.54
CA LYS A 420 12.78 21.21 -13.56
C LYS A 420 12.76 22.64 -12.99
N LYS A 421 13.57 22.88 -11.94
CA LYS A 421 13.80 24.22 -11.35
C LYS A 421 14.99 24.94 -11.99
N ILE A 422 15.90 24.19 -12.60
CA ILE A 422 17.03 24.68 -13.41
C ILE A 422 17.14 23.83 -14.68
N ASP A 423 17.49 24.45 -15.81
CA ASP A 423 17.50 23.79 -17.12
C ASP A 423 18.86 23.18 -17.51
N LYS A 424 19.89 23.31 -16.67
CA LYS A 424 21.27 22.88 -16.92
C LYS A 424 21.99 22.47 -15.64
N LEU A 425 23.06 21.68 -15.81
CA LEU A 425 24.02 21.28 -14.78
C LEU A 425 25.46 21.49 -15.28
N GLY A 426 26.41 21.55 -14.35
CA GLY A 426 27.82 21.84 -14.61
C GLY A 426 28.20 23.30 -14.31
N PRO A 427 29.51 23.58 -14.19
CA PRO A 427 30.03 24.92 -13.89
C PRO A 427 29.65 25.97 -14.94
N GLN A 428 29.50 27.22 -14.47
CA GLN A 428 29.04 28.39 -15.24
C GLN A 428 30.17 29.13 -15.98
#